data_AF-I0X9U8-F1
#
_entry.id   AF-I0X9U8-F1
#
_cell.length_a   1.000
_cell.length_b   1.000
_cell.length_c   1.000
_cell.angle_alpha   90.00
_cell.angle_beta   90.00
_cell.angle_gamma   90.00
#
_symmetry.space_group_name_H-M   'P 1'
#
loop_
_entity.id
_entity.type
_entity.pdbx_description
1 polymer ?
#
loop_
_entity_poly.entity_id
_entity_poly.type
_entity_poly.pdbx_seq_one_letter_code
_entity_poly.pdbx_strand_id
1 'polypeptide(L)'
;MTKKICPVCGMTYDKISESQKIGCSECYYTFAEEFKKTLRKYGITQAYQGSFPKKLKGYKSTLTSRVEMQFKLDAAIEAEEYEKAAFYRDYLKVLNKEASGAKNPSDEKVTFDTEADSELDFDRRKPDEK
;
A
#
# COMPACT_ATOMS: atom_id res chain seq x y z
N MET A 1 -18.42 4.10 34.02
CA MET A 1 -17.58 4.86 33.07
C MET A 1 -16.32 4.06 32.81
N THR A 2 -16.15 3.51 31.62
CA THR A 2 -15.00 2.67 31.26
C THR A 2 -13.79 3.55 30.95
N LYS A 3 -12.80 3.54 31.84
CA LYS A 3 -11.52 4.23 31.61
C LYS A 3 -10.80 3.54 30.46
N LYS A 4 -10.68 4.21 29.31
CA LYS A 4 -9.85 3.72 28.20
C LYS A 4 -8.38 3.84 28.60
N ILE A 5 -7.63 2.76 28.39
CA ILE A 5 -6.20 2.65 28.70
C ILE A 5 -5.51 2.24 27.39
N CYS A 6 -4.36 2.84 27.10
CA CYS A 6 -3.57 2.44 25.95
C CYS A 6 -2.99 1.02 26.18
N PRO A 7 -3.15 0.07 25.24
CA PRO A 7 -2.66 -1.30 25.41
C PRO A 7 -1.13 -1.41 25.36
N VAL A 8 -0.44 -0.41 24.79
CA VAL A 8 1.02 -0.43 24.62
C VAL A 8 1.75 0.24 25.79
N CYS A 9 1.33 1.44 26.19
CA CYS A 9 2.03 2.19 27.25
C CYS A 9 1.28 2.25 28.58
N GLY A 10 0.05 1.72 28.66
CA GLY A 10 -0.75 1.72 29.89
C GLY A 10 -1.23 3.10 30.35
N MET A 11 -1.03 4.17 29.56
CA MET A 11 -1.47 5.50 29.93
C MET A 11 -2.99 5.65 29.79
N THR A 12 -3.60 6.40 30.72
CA THR A 12 -5.00 6.82 30.67
C THR A 12 -5.14 8.18 30.00
N TYR A 13 -6.34 8.45 29.49
CA TYR A 13 -6.68 9.75 28.91
C TYR A 13 -6.46 10.91 29.91
N ASP A 14 -6.82 10.72 31.18
CA ASP A 14 -6.70 11.76 32.21
C ASP A 14 -5.24 12.23 32.37
N LYS A 15 -4.28 11.30 32.42
CA LYS A 15 -2.85 11.63 32.49
C LYS A 15 -2.34 12.35 31.25
N ILE A 16 -2.86 11.99 30.07
CA ILE A 16 -2.52 12.67 28.81
C ILE A 16 -3.10 14.08 28.79
N SER A 17 -4.32 14.26 29.31
CA SER A 17 -4.98 15.57 29.38
C SER A 17 -4.30 16.50 30.38
N GLU A 18 -3.85 16.00 31.53
CA GLU A 18 -3.13 16.77 32.54
C GLU A 18 -1.72 17.15 32.07
N SER A 19 -0.99 16.19 31.49
CA SER A 19 0.39 16.43 31.05
C SER A 19 0.50 17.13 29.69
N GLN A 20 -0.60 17.18 28.92
CA GLN A 20 -0.66 17.63 27.52
C GLN A 20 0.34 16.91 26.59
N LYS A 21 0.87 15.75 27.01
CA LYS A 21 1.87 14.98 26.27
C LYS A 21 1.29 13.62 25.87
N ILE A 22 1.48 13.28 24.59
CA ILE A 22 1.06 11.98 24.04
C ILE A 22 2.20 10.98 24.25
N GLY A 23 1.87 9.79 24.77
CA GLY A 23 2.85 8.78 25.13
C GLY A 23 3.45 8.04 23.93
N CYS A 24 2.64 7.25 23.22
CA CYS A 24 3.07 6.44 22.08
C CYS A 24 2.13 6.64 20.87
N SER A 25 2.48 6.09 19.71
CA SER A 25 1.65 6.16 18.49
C SER A 25 0.25 5.57 18.71
N GLU A 26 0.16 4.45 19.44
CA GLU A 26 -1.11 3.76 19.72
C GLU A 26 -2.06 4.60 20.58
N CYS A 27 -1.56 5.56 21.35
CA CYS A 27 -2.41 6.51 22.08
C CYS A 27 -3.28 7.33 21.13
N TYR A 28 -2.79 7.68 19.93
CA TYR A 28 -3.56 8.48 18.98
C TYR A 28 -4.79 7.74 18.46
N TYR A 29 -4.66 6.44 18.21
CA TYR A 29 -5.75 5.59 17.72
C TYR A 29 -6.75 5.26 18.83
N THR A 30 -6.26 4.88 20.00
CA THR A 30 -7.09 4.46 21.15
C THR A 30 -7.94 5.59 21.73
N PHE A 31 -7.42 6.83 21.74
CA PHE A 31 -8.12 8.01 22.27
C PHE A 31 -8.62 8.96 21.16
N ALA A 32 -8.79 8.47 19.93
CA ALA A 32 -9.10 9.30 18.77
C ALA A 32 -10.41 10.11 18.94
N GLU A 33 -11.42 9.55 19.59
CA GLU A 33 -12.71 10.21 19.82
C GLU A 33 -12.59 11.34 20.83
N GLU A 34 -11.85 11.11 21.91
CA GLU A 34 -11.60 12.07 22.97
C GLU A 34 -10.73 13.22 22.46
N PHE A 35 -9.69 12.91 21.66
CA PHE A 35 -8.91 13.93 20.98
C PHE A 35 -9.77 14.76 20.04
N LYS A 36 -10.65 14.16 19.23
CA LYS A 36 -11.59 14.91 18.38
C LYS A 36 -12.46 15.86 19.19
N LYS A 37 -13.01 15.43 20.33
CA LYS A 37 -13.82 16.28 21.21
C LYS A 37 -13.01 17.44 21.79
N THR A 38 -11.80 17.16 22.25
CA THR A 38 -10.93 18.17 22.88
C THR A 38 -10.39 19.16 21.85
N LEU A 39 -9.98 18.71 20.67
CA LEU A 39 -9.60 19.59 19.55
C LEU A 39 -10.75 20.50 19.12
N ARG A 40 -11.99 19.99 19.08
CA ARG A 40 -13.19 20.80 18.84
C ARG A 40 -13.40 21.88 19.91
N LYS A 41 -13.14 21.57 21.20
CA LYS A 41 -13.20 22.55 22.28
C LYS A 41 -12.17 23.67 22.11
N TYR A 42 -10.98 23.35 21.59
CA TYR A 42 -9.94 24.32 21.24
C TYR A 42 -10.20 25.06 19.92
N GLY A 43 -11.37 24.87 19.28
CA GLY A 43 -11.70 25.52 18.00
C GLY A 43 -11.00 24.91 16.78
N ILE A 44 -10.23 23.83 16.96
CA ILE A 44 -9.54 23.12 15.89
C ILE A 44 -10.54 22.15 15.25
N THR A 45 -11.35 22.69 14.35
CA THR A 45 -12.37 21.94 13.59
C THR A 45 -11.92 21.58 12.18
N GLN A 46 -11.01 22.37 11.60
CA GLN A 46 -10.54 22.18 10.24
C GLN A 46 -9.36 21.21 10.18
N ALA A 47 -9.47 20.23 9.26
CA ALA A 47 -8.30 19.56 8.72
C ALA A 47 -7.35 20.62 8.14
N TYR A 48 -6.04 20.42 8.26
CA TYR A 48 -5.03 21.31 7.69
C TYR A 48 -5.33 21.54 6.20
N GLN A 49 -5.79 22.76 5.87
CA GLN A 49 -6.04 23.20 4.49
C GLN A 49 -4.84 23.95 3.90
N GLY A 50 -3.70 23.98 4.60
CA GLY A 50 -2.50 24.60 4.09
C GLY A 50 -1.90 23.83 2.91
N SER A 51 -1.07 24.52 2.13
CA SER A 51 -0.31 23.88 1.06
C SER A 51 0.55 22.76 1.64
N PHE A 52 0.44 21.57 1.06
CA PHE A 52 1.20 20.42 1.51
C PHE A 52 2.69 20.68 1.25
N PRO A 53 3.60 20.43 2.20
CA PRO A 53 5.01 20.69 2.01
C PRO A 53 5.53 19.97 0.76
N LYS A 54 6.20 20.69 -0.15
CA LYS A 54 6.70 20.12 -1.43
C LYS A 54 7.55 18.86 -1.21
N LYS A 55 8.28 18.80 -0.09
CA LYS A 55 9.10 17.65 0.33
C LYS A 55 8.29 16.38 0.61
N LEU A 56 7.04 16.51 1.05
CA LEU A 56 6.15 15.39 1.36
C LEU A 56 5.26 15.00 0.17
N LYS A 57 5.18 15.84 -0.88
CA LYS A 57 4.32 15.59 -2.06
C LYS A 57 4.67 14.27 -2.75
N GLY A 58 5.95 13.91 -2.81
CA GLY A 58 6.41 12.61 -3.36
C GLY A 58 5.87 11.41 -2.58
N TYR A 59 5.87 11.49 -1.25
CA TYR A 59 5.46 10.38 -0.38
C TYR A 59 3.95 10.07 -0.45
N LYS A 60 3.11 11.12 -0.56
CA LYS A 60 1.67 10.90 -0.76
C LYS A 60 1.38 10.37 -2.17
N SER A 61 2.08 10.88 -3.18
CA SER A 61 1.91 10.41 -4.56
C SER A 61 2.22 8.93 -4.67
N THR A 62 3.34 8.44 -4.12
CA THR A 62 3.72 7.03 -4.24
C THR A 62 2.73 6.09 -3.54
N LEU A 63 2.24 6.46 -2.35
CA LEU A 63 1.24 5.67 -1.63
C LEU A 63 -0.11 5.65 -2.34
N THR A 64 -0.59 6.80 -2.82
CA THR A 64 -1.85 6.89 -3.57
C THR A 64 -1.75 6.17 -4.92
N SER A 65 -0.66 6.39 -5.67
CA SER A 65 -0.37 5.68 -6.92
C SER A 65 -0.32 4.17 -6.73
N ARG A 66 0.23 3.67 -5.62
CA ARG A 66 0.25 2.22 -5.36
C ARG A 66 -1.15 1.65 -5.21
N VAL A 67 -2.00 2.26 -4.38
CA VAL A 67 -3.37 1.79 -4.16
C VAL A 67 -4.18 1.83 -5.45
N GLU A 68 -4.02 2.88 -6.25
CA GLU A 68 -4.67 2.99 -7.56
C GLU A 68 -4.21 1.91 -8.56
N MET A 69 -2.91 1.60 -8.59
CA MET A 69 -2.38 0.57 -9.50
C MET A 69 -2.78 -0.83 -9.06
N GLN A 70 -2.92 -1.08 -7.76
CA GLN A 70 -3.47 -2.33 -7.24
C GLN A 70 -4.93 -2.52 -7.71
N PHE A 71 -5.74 -1.47 -7.60
CA PHE A 71 -7.12 -1.49 -8.08
C PHE A 71 -7.22 -1.73 -9.60
N LYS A 72 -6.35 -1.09 -10.39
CA LYS A 72 -6.29 -1.28 -11.85
C LYS A 72 -5.87 -2.70 -12.24
N LEU A 73 -4.97 -3.32 -11.48
CA LEU A 73 -4.58 -4.70 -11.67
C LEU A 73 -5.77 -5.64 -11.47
N ASP A 74 -6.48 -5.49 -10.35
CA ASP A 74 -7.64 -6.33 -10.02
C ASP A 74 -8.75 -6.17 -11.07
N ALA A 75 -9.05 -4.93 -11.48
CA ALA A 75 -10.02 -4.64 -12.54
C ALA A 75 -9.61 -5.23 -13.91
N ALA A 76 -8.32 -5.23 -14.25
CA ALA A 76 -7.83 -5.82 -15.49
C ALA A 76 -7.91 -7.36 -15.49
N ILE A 77 -7.75 -7.99 -14.31
CA ILE A 77 -7.93 -9.44 -14.14
C ILE A 77 -9.42 -9.80 -14.30
N GLU A 78 -10.32 -9.03 -13.68
CA GLU A 78 -11.77 -9.23 -13.81
C GLU A 78 -12.26 -9.05 -15.26
N ALA A 79 -11.64 -8.14 -16.01
CA ALA A 79 -11.94 -7.89 -17.41
C ALA A 79 -11.25 -8.85 -18.39
N GLU A 80 -10.52 -9.87 -17.90
CA GLU A 80 -9.71 -10.82 -18.70
C GLU A 80 -8.65 -10.14 -19.60
N GLU A 81 -8.23 -8.92 -19.26
CA GLU A 81 -7.21 -8.15 -19.98
C GLU A 81 -5.80 -8.46 -19.44
N TYR A 82 -5.32 -9.67 -19.67
CA TYR A 82 -4.07 -10.18 -19.09
C TYR A 82 -2.82 -9.37 -19.47
N GLU A 83 -2.78 -8.77 -20.66
CA GLU A 83 -1.66 -7.90 -21.07
C GLU A 83 -1.57 -6.64 -20.21
N LYS A 84 -2.71 -6.00 -19.92
CA LYS A 84 -2.75 -4.81 -19.05
C LYS A 84 -2.48 -5.18 -17.60
N ALA A 85 -2.98 -6.34 -17.15
CA ALA A 85 -2.66 -6.86 -15.83
C ALA A 85 -1.15 -7.08 -15.65
N ALA A 86 -0.46 -7.66 -16.65
CA ALA A 86 0.98 -7.82 -16.62
C ALA A 86 1.71 -6.46 -16.53
N PHE A 87 1.26 -5.47 -17.30
CA PHE A 87 1.79 -4.11 -17.24
C PHE A 87 1.64 -3.47 -15.85
N TYR A 88 0.43 -3.52 -15.26
CA TYR A 88 0.20 -2.96 -13.92
C TYR A 88 1.00 -3.69 -12.83
N ARG A 89 1.15 -5.01 -12.94
CA ARG A 89 1.97 -5.82 -12.04
C ARG A 89 3.43 -5.38 -12.08
N ASP A 90 4.00 -5.22 -13.26
CA ASP A 90 5.41 -4.86 -13.40
C ASP A 90 5.65 -3.39 -13.01
N TYR A 91 4.69 -2.50 -13.27
CA TYR A 91 4.72 -1.13 -12.75
C TYR A 91 4.67 -1.06 -11.21
N LEU A 92 3.85 -1.90 -10.57
CA LEU A 92 3.81 -2.03 -9.11
C LEU A 92 5.15 -2.49 -8.52
N LYS A 93 5.88 -3.39 -9.20
CA LYS A 93 7.23 -3.81 -8.75
C LYS A 93 8.20 -2.63 -8.73
N VAL A 94 8.19 -1.79 -9.77
CA VAL A 94 9.04 -0.60 -9.86
C VAL A 94 8.71 0.39 -8.76
N LEU A 95 7.42 0.72 -8.57
CA LEU A 95 6.98 1.62 -7.50
C LEU A 95 7.36 1.13 -6.10
N ASN A 96 7.30 -0.19 -5.84
CA ASN A 96 7.72 -0.75 -4.56
C ASN A 96 9.24 -0.61 -4.36
N LYS A 97 10.03 -0.80 -5.42
CA LYS A 97 11.50 -0.64 -5.37
C LYS A 97 11.91 0.82 -5.11
N GLU A 98 11.19 1.79 -5.67
CA GLU A 98 11.44 3.22 -5.44
C GLU A 98 11.09 3.65 -4.00
N ALA A 99 10.05 3.07 -3.41
CA ALA A 99 9.64 3.39 -2.03
C ALA A 99 10.59 2.80 -0.97
N SER A 100 11.18 1.63 -1.24
CA SER A 100 12.22 1.04 -0.40
C SER A 100 13.60 1.50 -0.88
N GLY A 101 14.12 2.62 -0.36
CA GLY A 101 15.44 3.16 -0.74
C GLY A 101 16.62 2.21 -0.53
N ALA A 102 16.77 1.20 -1.39
CA ALA A 102 17.81 0.19 -1.41
C ALA A 102 18.50 0.21 -2.79
N LYS A 103 19.71 0.77 -2.75
CA LYS A 103 20.83 0.74 -3.71
C LYS A 103 20.65 -0.15 -4.96
N ASN A 104 20.87 0.43 -6.14
CA ASN A 104 21.10 -0.30 -7.39
C ASN A 104 22.34 -1.21 -7.28
N PRO A 105 22.36 -2.31 -8.05
CA PRO A 105 23.05 -2.22 -9.33
C PRO A 105 22.21 -2.72 -10.51
N SER A 106 22.64 -2.28 -11.68
CA SER A 106 22.41 -2.86 -13.01
C SER A 106 22.61 -4.37 -13.05
N ASP A 107 22.15 -4.99 -14.14
CA ASP A 107 22.51 -6.36 -14.56
C ASP A 107 21.63 -7.49 -14.01
N GLU A 108 20.36 -7.48 -14.41
CA GLU A 108 19.81 -8.74 -14.92
C GLU A 108 19.52 -8.50 -16.40
N LYS A 109 20.45 -8.94 -17.25
CA LYS A 109 20.13 -9.17 -18.65
C LYS A 109 18.89 -10.06 -18.63
N VAL A 110 17.78 -9.57 -19.15
CA VAL A 110 16.76 -10.49 -19.67
C VAL A 110 17.40 -11.10 -20.92
N THR A 111 18.25 -12.11 -20.71
CA THR A 111 18.59 -13.06 -21.76
C THR A 111 17.28 -13.79 -22.06
N PHE A 112 16.59 -13.31 -23.08
CA PHE A 112 15.63 -14.12 -23.81
C PHE A 112 16.45 -15.11 -24.66
N ASP A 113 17.08 -16.06 -23.98
CA ASP A 113 17.63 -17.26 -24.59
C ASP A 113 16.60 -18.35 -24.34
N THR A 114 15.78 -18.64 -25.36
CA THR A 114 15.69 -19.97 -26.00
C THR A 114 14.60 -19.93 -27.07
N GLU A 115 15.05 -19.72 -28.31
CA GLU A 115 14.56 -20.54 -29.42
C GLU A 115 14.83 -22.03 -29.12
N ALA A 116 14.01 -22.91 -29.71
CA ALA A 116 14.03 -24.38 -29.67
C ALA A 116 13.15 -25.08 -28.61
N ASP A 117 11.87 -25.18 -28.93
CA ASP A 117 11.12 -26.45 -28.96
C ASP A 117 10.03 -26.26 -30.04
N SER A 118 10.36 -26.36 -31.33
CA SER A 118 10.12 -27.57 -32.14
C SER A 118 8.98 -28.47 -31.65
N GLU A 119 7.89 -28.48 -32.43
CA GLU A 119 6.95 -29.60 -32.62
C GLU A 119 6.12 -30.03 -31.39
N LEU A 120 5.06 -29.27 -31.09
CA LEU A 120 3.84 -29.90 -30.57
C LEU A 120 3.00 -30.39 -31.75
N ASP A 121 3.24 -31.64 -32.12
CA ASP A 121 2.43 -32.48 -33.00
C ASP A 121 0.95 -32.42 -32.56
N PHE A 122 0.12 -31.68 -33.29
CA PHE A 122 -1.33 -31.59 -33.09
C PHE A 122 -2.09 -32.79 -33.69
N ASP A 123 -1.41 -33.79 -34.24
CA ASP A 123 -2.10 -34.90 -34.92
C ASP A 123 -1.47 -36.27 -34.64
N ARG A 124 -2.15 -37.06 -33.77
CA ARG A 124 -2.25 -38.54 -33.83
C ARG A 124 -3.09 -39.08 -32.65
N ARG A 125 -4.41 -38.94 -32.71
CA ARG A 125 -5.31 -39.96 -32.14
C ARG A 125 -5.55 -41.02 -33.22
N LYS A 126 -4.71 -42.07 -33.25
CA LYS A 126 -5.06 -43.28 -34.00
C LYS A 126 -6.22 -43.99 -33.28
N PRO A 127 -7.27 -44.41 -34.01
CA PRO A 127 -8.23 -45.38 -33.53
C PRO A 127 -7.59 -46.77 -33.71
N ASP A 128 -7.53 -47.57 -32.65
CA ASP A 128 -7.26 -49.00 -32.81
C ASP A 128 -8.31 -49.80 -32.03
N GLU A 129 -8.91 -50.71 -32.78
CA GLU A 129 -10.00 -51.62 -32.48
C GLU A 129 -9.74 -52.51 -31.25
N LYS A 130 -10.81 -52.74 -30.47
CA LYS A 130 -11.25 -54.10 -30.17
C LYS A 130 -12.72 -54.16 -29.75
#